data_AF-A0A351A6C2-F1
#
_entry.id   AF-A0A351A6C2-F1
#
_cell.length_a   1.000
_cell.length_b   1.000
_cell.length_c   1.000
_cell.angle_alpha   90.00
_cell.angle_beta   90.00
_cell.angle_gamma   90.00
#
_symmetry.space_group_name_H-M   'P 1'
#
loop_
_entity.id
_entity.type
_entity.pdbx_description
1 polymer ?
#
loop_
_entity_poly.entity_id
_entity_poly.type
_entity_poly.pdbx_seq_one_letter_code
_entity_poly.pdbx_strand_id
1 'polypeptide(L)'
;MSGLRTAWRHLWPWALILALAVPAMGADYALGKATLVITYAIAGLGVVIVVGQAGQIALGQAALVALGAYVQAVLVGHGLAPLLAMPLAIAAGALGGALASLPARRLGGLYFGMSTLAFALIVEEVLARWDSVTQGAAGMAVAGFSVFGWRADATLAQALVSLGALAAALLLCARL
;
A
#
# COMPACT_ATOMS: atom_id res chain seq x y z
N MET A 1 32.37 5.42 3.46
CA MET A 1 31.85 6.20 2.31
C MET A 1 32.08 5.52 0.93
N SER A 2 32.42 4.22 0.88
CA SER A 2 32.71 3.46 -0.35
C SER A 2 31.54 2.60 -0.87
N GLY A 3 30.53 2.31 -0.05
CA GLY A 3 29.40 1.44 -0.43
C GLY A 3 28.35 2.07 -1.37
N LEU A 4 28.24 3.40 -1.41
CA LEU A 4 27.25 4.10 -2.25
C LEU A 4 27.61 4.08 -3.74
N ARG A 5 28.92 4.01 -4.08
CA ARG A 5 29.38 4.00 -5.49
C ARG A 5 29.23 2.64 -6.17
N THR A 6 29.34 1.54 -5.41
CA THR A 6 29.10 0.18 -5.92
C THR A 6 27.61 -0.09 -6.11
N ALA A 7 26.76 0.35 -5.19
CA ALA A 7 25.30 0.27 -5.35
C ALA A 7 24.83 0.99 -6.63
N TRP A 8 25.35 2.19 -6.91
CA TRP A 8 25.02 2.95 -8.12
C TRP A 8 25.38 2.23 -9.44
N ARG A 9 26.50 1.49 -9.47
CA ARG A 9 26.91 0.69 -10.65
C ARG A 9 26.02 -0.53 -10.86
N HIS A 10 25.48 -1.12 -9.81
CA HIS A 10 24.57 -2.27 -9.91
C HIS A 10 23.14 -1.87 -10.27
N LEU A 11 22.73 -0.62 -10.01
CA LEU A 11 21.41 -0.10 -10.39
C LEU A 11 21.31 0.30 -11.86
N TRP A 12 22.44 0.66 -12.48
CA TRP A 12 22.53 1.05 -13.89
C TRP A 12 21.94 0.02 -14.87
N PRO A 13 22.28 -1.29 -14.81
CA PRO A 13 21.72 -2.27 -15.73
C PRO A 13 20.19 -2.42 -15.58
N TRP A 14 19.67 -2.37 -14.35
CA TRP A 14 18.23 -2.43 -14.10
C TRP A 14 17.51 -1.18 -14.61
N ALA A 15 18.11 -0.01 -14.43
CA ALA A 15 17.58 1.25 -14.96
C ALA A 15 17.56 1.26 -16.50
N LEU A 16 18.59 0.70 -17.14
CA LEU A 16 18.66 0.59 -18.60
C LEU A 16 17.59 -0.37 -19.15
N ILE A 17 17.38 -1.51 -18.50
CA ILE A 17 16.33 -2.48 -18.86
C ILE A 17 14.94 -1.85 -18.72
N LEU A 18 14.69 -1.13 -17.63
CA LEU A 18 13.44 -0.38 -17.44
C LEU A 18 13.24 0.71 -18.51
N ALA A 19 14.30 1.46 -18.84
CA ALA A 19 14.23 2.52 -19.84
C ALA A 19 13.93 2.00 -21.26
N LEU A 20 14.36 0.77 -21.59
CA LEU A 20 14.06 0.14 -22.88
C LEU A 20 12.70 -0.55 -22.91
N ALA A 21 12.28 -1.14 -21.78
CA ALA A 21 11.03 -1.91 -21.69
C ALA A 21 9.79 -0.99 -21.62
N VAL A 22 9.86 0.12 -20.89
CA VAL A 22 8.72 1.03 -20.65
C VAL A 22 8.13 1.62 -21.95
N PRO A 23 8.93 2.12 -22.91
CA PRO A 23 8.40 2.65 -24.17
C PRO A 23 7.75 1.58 -25.05
N ALA A 24 8.21 0.32 -24.95
CA ALA A 24 7.74 -0.78 -25.79
C ALA A 24 6.34 -1.30 -25.40
N MET A 25 5.84 -0.94 -24.21
CA MET A 25 4.57 -1.45 -23.66
C MET A 25 3.36 -0.57 -24.01
N GLY A 26 3.57 0.64 -24.52
CA GLY A 26 2.52 1.65 -24.70
C GLY A 26 2.29 2.49 -23.42
N ALA A 27 1.95 3.77 -23.63
CA ALA A 27 1.93 4.78 -22.56
C ALA A 27 0.94 4.45 -21.43
N ASP A 28 -0.31 4.07 -21.76
CA ASP A 28 -1.33 3.79 -20.73
C ASP A 28 -1.01 2.54 -19.90
N TYR A 29 -0.53 1.47 -20.54
CA TYR A 29 -0.16 0.26 -19.81
C TYR A 29 1.03 0.51 -18.88
N ALA A 30 2.04 1.24 -19.36
CA ALA A 30 3.18 1.65 -18.54
C ALA A 30 2.76 2.51 -17.35
N LEU A 31 1.85 3.48 -17.53
CA LEU A 31 1.33 4.33 -16.45
C LEU A 31 0.51 3.53 -15.44
N GLY A 32 -0.33 2.59 -15.88
CA GLY A 32 -1.07 1.70 -14.99
C GLY A 32 -0.15 0.83 -14.14
N LYS A 33 0.88 0.23 -14.74
CA LYS A 33 1.90 -0.53 -14.01
C LYS A 33 2.71 0.34 -13.06
N ALA A 34 3.09 1.54 -13.47
CA ALA A 34 3.81 2.49 -12.61
C ALA A 34 2.97 2.87 -11.38
N THR A 35 1.67 3.11 -11.55
CA THR A 35 0.73 3.37 -10.44
C THR A 35 0.72 2.22 -9.44
N LEU A 36 0.71 0.98 -9.93
CA LEU A 36 0.75 -0.22 -9.08
C LEU A 36 2.08 -0.32 -8.31
N VAL A 37 3.21 -0.07 -8.98
CA VAL A 37 4.54 -0.05 -8.37
C VAL A 37 4.65 1.02 -7.28
N ILE A 38 4.15 2.23 -7.54
CA ILE A 38 4.13 3.34 -6.58
C ILE A 38 3.29 2.95 -5.36
N THR A 39 2.13 2.33 -5.57
CA THR A 39 1.26 1.87 -4.47
C THR A 39 1.94 0.81 -3.60
N TYR A 40 2.61 -0.17 -4.22
CA TYR A 40 3.41 -1.16 -3.47
C TYR A 40 4.64 -0.54 -2.79
N ALA A 41 5.22 0.52 -3.36
CA ALA A 41 6.31 1.26 -2.71
C ALA A 41 5.84 1.92 -1.40
N ILE A 42 4.62 2.48 -1.37
CA ILE A 42 4.01 3.00 -0.13
C ILE A 42 3.84 1.88 0.91
N ALA A 43 3.34 0.71 0.50
CA ALA A 43 3.24 -0.45 1.38
C ALA A 43 4.62 -0.90 1.90
N GLY A 44 5.63 -0.89 1.03
CA GLY A 44 7.02 -1.20 1.38
C GLY A 44 7.63 -0.22 2.36
N LEU A 45 7.30 1.08 2.30
CA LEU A 45 7.72 2.06 3.31
C LEU A 45 7.20 1.67 4.70
N GLY A 46 5.96 1.18 4.80
CA GLY A 46 5.43 0.65 6.06
C GLY A 46 6.27 -0.48 6.64
N VAL A 47 6.74 -1.40 5.79
CA VAL A 47 7.68 -2.47 6.18
C VAL A 47 8.99 -1.89 6.68
N VAL A 48 9.57 -0.92 5.96
CA VAL A 48 10.87 -0.30 6.32
C VAL A 48 10.80 0.39 7.68
N ILE A 49 9.68 1.04 8.02
CA ILE A 49 9.51 1.65 9.34
C ILE A 49 9.51 0.57 10.44
N VAL A 50 8.74 -0.49 10.27
CA VAL A 50 8.60 -1.53 11.30
C VAL A 50 9.86 -2.38 11.45
N VAL A 51 10.42 -2.85 10.33
CA VAL A 51 11.60 -3.73 10.34
C VAL A 51 12.87 -2.92 10.52
N GLY A 52 12.99 -1.79 9.83
CA GLY A 52 14.21 -0.97 9.82
C GLY A 52 14.37 -0.10 11.06
N GLN A 53 13.33 0.61 11.50
CA GLN A 53 13.44 1.50 12.67
C GLN A 53 13.09 0.81 13.99
N ALA A 54 12.02 0.00 14.03
CA ALA A 54 11.62 -0.67 15.28
C ALA A 54 12.34 -2.01 15.51
N GLY A 55 13.08 -2.53 14.52
CA GLY A 55 13.83 -3.78 14.65
C GLY A 55 12.95 -5.03 14.85
N GLN A 56 11.67 -4.95 14.49
CA GLN A 56 10.71 -6.04 14.67
C GLN A 56 10.41 -6.72 13.33
N ILE A 57 10.31 -8.04 13.33
CA ILE A 57 9.91 -8.80 12.14
C ILE A 57 8.38 -8.67 11.99
N ALA A 58 7.91 -8.15 10.85
CA ALA A 58 6.48 -8.05 10.54
C ALA A 58 6.19 -8.66 9.17
N LEU A 59 5.24 -9.61 9.12
CA LEU A 59 4.86 -10.35 7.92
C LEU A 59 3.42 -10.03 7.45
N GLY A 60 2.65 -9.29 8.24
CA GLY A 60 1.23 -9.05 7.99
C GLY A 60 0.87 -7.78 7.21
N GLN A 61 1.82 -7.13 6.54
CA GLN A 61 1.57 -5.82 5.89
C GLN A 61 0.50 -5.88 4.79
N ALA A 62 0.38 -7.01 4.07
CA ALA A 62 -0.67 -7.20 3.08
C ALA A 62 -2.08 -7.04 3.68
N ALA A 63 -2.28 -7.48 4.93
CA ALA A 63 -3.55 -7.36 5.63
C ALA A 63 -3.94 -5.92 5.88
N LEU A 64 -2.96 -5.08 6.27
CA LEU A 64 -3.20 -3.66 6.56
C LEU A 64 -3.52 -2.89 5.28
N VAL A 65 -2.81 -3.21 4.18
CA VAL A 65 -3.10 -2.65 2.86
C VAL A 65 -4.50 -3.05 2.41
N ALA A 66 -4.86 -4.34 2.53
CA ALA A 66 -6.19 -4.83 2.17
C ALA A 66 -7.27 -4.14 3.00
N LEU A 67 -7.12 -4.06 4.32
CA LEU A 67 -8.11 -3.46 5.20
C LEU A 67 -8.36 -1.99 4.89
N GLY A 68 -7.31 -1.20 4.64
CA GLY A 68 -7.44 0.18 4.19
C GLY A 68 -8.11 0.30 2.82
N ALA A 69 -7.72 -0.53 1.85
CA ALA A 69 -8.30 -0.52 0.51
C ALA A 69 -9.80 -0.89 0.52
N TYR A 70 -10.18 -1.93 1.26
CA TYR A 70 -11.57 -2.38 1.38
C TYR A 70 -12.44 -1.35 2.12
N VAL A 71 -11.95 -0.77 3.22
CA VAL A 71 -12.70 0.29 3.92
C VAL A 71 -12.90 1.50 3.01
N GLN A 72 -11.87 1.93 2.29
CA GLN A 72 -11.99 3.01 1.30
C GLN A 72 -13.04 2.67 0.23
N ALA A 73 -12.98 1.47 -0.34
CA ALA A 73 -13.88 1.00 -1.38
C ALA A 73 -15.34 0.96 -0.91
N VAL A 74 -15.60 0.40 0.28
CA VAL A 74 -16.96 0.31 0.85
C VAL A 74 -17.52 1.68 1.15
N LEU A 75 -16.73 2.59 1.74
CA LEU A 75 -17.21 3.95 2.07
C LEU A 75 -17.53 4.75 0.80
N VAL A 76 -16.67 4.67 -0.21
CA VAL A 76 -16.92 5.31 -1.52
C VAL A 76 -18.11 4.68 -2.23
N GLY A 77 -18.27 3.36 -2.15
CA GLY A 77 -19.44 2.64 -2.68
C GLY A 77 -20.77 3.09 -2.05
N HIS A 78 -20.76 3.48 -0.78
CA HIS A 78 -21.91 4.07 -0.09
C HIS A 78 -22.12 5.57 -0.37
N GLY A 79 -21.31 6.18 -1.25
CA GLY A 79 -21.46 7.57 -1.66
C GLY A 79 -20.67 8.59 -0.85
N LEU A 80 -19.79 8.18 0.07
CA LEU A 80 -18.88 9.11 0.74
C LEU A 80 -17.81 9.60 -0.25
N ALA A 81 -17.45 10.88 -0.14
CA ALA A 81 -16.39 11.43 -0.98
C ALA A 81 -15.05 10.71 -0.68
N PRO A 82 -14.25 10.33 -1.70
CA PRO A 82 -13.00 9.59 -1.52
C PRO A 82 -12.03 10.26 -0.54
N LEU A 83 -11.99 11.59 -0.52
CA LEU A 83 -11.14 12.36 0.40
C LEU A 83 -11.59 12.25 1.87
N LEU A 84 -12.91 12.14 2.12
CA LEU A 84 -13.48 11.95 3.46
C LEU A 84 -13.39 10.48 3.91
N ALA A 85 -13.43 9.54 2.98
CA ALA A 85 -13.22 8.12 3.26
C ALA A 85 -11.76 7.83 3.66
N MET A 86 -10.79 8.59 3.13
CA MET A 86 -9.36 8.32 3.27
C MET A 86 -8.86 8.32 4.75
N PRO A 87 -9.22 9.30 5.61
CA PRO A 87 -8.88 9.25 7.03
C PRO A 87 -9.48 8.05 7.76
N LEU A 88 -10.70 7.63 7.40
CA LEU A 88 -11.37 6.47 7.99
C LEU A 88 -10.68 5.16 7.57
N ALA A 89 -10.25 5.07 6.31
CA ALA A 89 -9.45 3.95 5.81
C ALA A 89 -8.08 3.86 6.52
N ILE A 90 -7.41 5.00 6.70
CA ILE A 90 -6.15 5.09 7.47
C ILE A 90 -6.37 4.66 8.93
N ALA A 91 -7.45 5.15 9.56
CA ALA A 91 -7.80 4.79 10.93
C ALA A 91 -8.08 3.29 11.07
N ALA A 92 -8.80 2.69 10.10
CA ALA A 92 -9.04 1.26 10.09
C ALA A 92 -7.74 0.45 9.98
N GLY A 93 -6.83 0.85 9.09
CA GLY A 93 -5.49 0.24 8.99
C GLY A 93 -4.69 0.37 10.28
N ALA A 94 -4.72 1.54 10.94
CA ALA A 94 -4.06 1.77 12.22
C ALA A 94 -4.65 0.90 13.34
N LEU A 95 -5.97 0.75 13.40
CA LEU A 95 -6.67 -0.14 14.32
C LEU A 95 -6.30 -1.61 14.05
N GLY A 96 -6.28 -2.04 12.79
CA GLY A 96 -5.83 -3.37 12.40
C GLY A 96 -4.39 -3.65 12.84
N GLY A 97 -3.48 -2.68 12.66
CA GLY A 97 -2.10 -2.76 13.13
C GLY A 97 -1.98 -2.81 14.65
N ALA A 98 -2.82 -2.07 15.38
CA ALA A 98 -2.88 -2.13 16.83
C ALA A 98 -3.38 -3.49 17.33
N LEU A 99 -4.36 -4.09 16.66
CA LEU A 99 -4.86 -5.43 16.95
C LEU A 99 -3.82 -6.51 16.65
N ALA A 100 -3.15 -6.42 15.48
CA ALA A 100 -2.08 -7.34 15.10
C ALA A 100 -0.88 -7.29 16.05
N SER A 101 -0.63 -6.13 16.67
CA SER A 101 0.47 -5.90 17.61
C SER A 101 0.11 -6.12 19.08
N LEU A 102 -1.13 -6.47 19.40
CA LEU A 102 -1.56 -6.77 20.78
C LEU A 102 -0.70 -7.86 21.46
N PRO A 103 -0.44 -9.03 20.83
CA PRO A 103 0.40 -10.06 21.44
C PRO A 103 1.90 -9.74 21.39
N ALA A 104 2.32 -8.73 20.61
CA ALA A 104 3.71 -8.27 20.53
C ALA A 104 4.22 -7.72 21.86
N ARG A 105 3.31 -7.19 22.69
CA ARG A 105 3.64 -6.48 23.94
C ARG A 105 4.35 -7.35 24.99
N ARG A 106 4.39 -8.68 24.83
CA ARG A 106 4.96 -9.60 25.83
C ARG A 106 6.09 -10.50 25.34
N LEU A 107 6.25 -10.71 24.03
CA LEU A 107 7.07 -11.84 23.50
C LEU A 107 8.19 -11.43 22.53
N GLY A 108 8.10 -10.26 21.88
CA GLY A 108 9.15 -9.70 21.01
C GLY A 108 9.50 -10.49 19.74
N GLY A 109 10.02 -9.80 18.73
CA GLY A 109 10.76 -10.38 17.59
C GLY A 109 9.96 -11.39 16.75
N LEU A 110 10.27 -12.68 16.93
CA LEU A 110 9.67 -13.77 16.14
C LEU A 110 8.19 -13.97 16.44
N TYR A 111 7.80 -13.84 17.72
CA TYR A 111 6.40 -13.99 18.13
C TYR A 111 5.51 -12.85 17.60
N PHE A 112 6.07 -11.65 17.48
CA PHE A 112 5.40 -10.55 16.80
C PHE A 112 5.20 -10.85 15.31
N GLY A 113 6.23 -11.34 14.63
CA GLY A 113 6.14 -11.76 13.23
C GLY A 113 5.04 -12.80 13.00
N MET A 114 5.01 -13.86 13.82
CA MET A 114 3.98 -14.90 13.76
C MET A 114 2.57 -14.36 14.00
N SER A 115 2.40 -13.43 14.96
CA SER A 115 1.11 -12.77 15.18
C SER A 115 0.64 -12.00 13.95
N THR A 116 1.51 -11.19 13.35
CA THR A 116 1.14 -10.41 12.16
C THR A 116 0.81 -11.30 10.97
N LEU A 117 1.48 -12.45 10.83
CA LEU A 117 1.16 -13.45 9.81
C LEU A 117 -0.23 -14.07 10.06
N ALA A 118 -0.50 -14.50 11.30
CA ALA A 118 -1.80 -15.07 11.67
C ALA A 118 -2.93 -14.05 11.46
N PHE A 119 -2.71 -12.79 11.84
CA PHE A 119 -3.64 -11.70 11.57
C PHE A 119 -3.89 -11.52 10.07
N ALA A 120 -2.86 -11.61 9.24
CA ALA A 120 -3.03 -11.50 7.80
C ALA A 120 -3.89 -12.61 7.20
N LEU A 121 -3.69 -13.85 7.64
CA LEU A 121 -4.53 -14.98 7.23
C LEU A 121 -5.98 -14.81 7.67
N ILE A 122 -6.21 -14.31 8.90
CA ILE A 122 -7.56 -14.03 9.40
C ILE A 122 -8.23 -12.96 8.54
N VAL A 123 -7.55 -11.85 8.27
CA VAL A 123 -8.11 -10.76 7.44
C VAL A 123 -8.39 -11.24 6.03
N GLU A 124 -7.48 -11.99 5.41
CA GLU A 124 -7.66 -12.58 4.09
C GLU A 124 -8.90 -13.47 4.04
N GLU A 125 -9.05 -14.39 5.00
CA GLU A 125 -10.19 -15.31 5.05
C GLU A 125 -11.51 -14.58 5.30
N VAL A 126 -11.51 -13.56 6.17
CA VAL A 126 -12.68 -12.71 6.43
C VAL A 126 -13.07 -11.97 5.15
N LEU A 127 -12.12 -11.33 4.47
CA LEU A 127 -12.41 -10.58 3.25
C LEU A 127 -12.88 -11.50 2.12
N ALA A 128 -12.34 -12.71 2.01
CA ALA A 128 -12.71 -13.68 0.98
C ALA A 128 -14.10 -14.28 1.22
N ARG A 129 -14.52 -14.48 2.48
CA ARG A 129 -15.83 -15.06 2.82
C ARG A 129 -16.96 -14.03 2.97
N TRP A 130 -16.63 -12.75 3.10
CA TRP A 130 -17.62 -11.71 3.40
C TRP A 130 -18.29 -11.16 2.14
N ASP A 131 -18.96 -12.05 1.40
CA ASP A 131 -19.58 -11.75 0.10
C ASP A 131 -20.47 -10.49 0.11
N SER A 132 -21.22 -10.27 1.18
CA SER A 132 -22.15 -9.13 1.29
C SER A 132 -21.47 -7.75 1.25
N VAL A 133 -20.21 -7.65 1.66
CA VAL A 133 -19.49 -6.37 1.77
C VAL A 133 -18.35 -6.28 0.76
N THR A 134 -17.56 -7.34 0.62
CA THR A 134 -16.34 -7.33 -0.22
C THR A 134 -16.57 -7.85 -1.63
N GLN A 135 -17.76 -8.41 -1.90
CA GLN A 135 -18.05 -9.25 -3.07
C GLN A 135 -17.17 -10.53 -3.10
N GLY A 136 -16.66 -10.93 -1.93
CA GLY A 136 -15.90 -12.17 -1.76
C GLY A 136 -14.61 -12.20 -2.57
N ALA A 137 -14.31 -13.35 -3.16
CA ALA A 137 -13.13 -13.56 -3.98
C ALA A 137 -13.12 -12.76 -5.30
N ALA A 138 -14.26 -12.22 -5.74
CA ALA A 138 -14.34 -11.40 -6.95
C ALA A 138 -13.79 -9.98 -6.74
N GLY A 139 -13.81 -9.49 -5.49
CA GLY A 139 -13.42 -8.14 -5.12
C GLY A 139 -14.40 -7.06 -5.61
N MET A 140 -14.08 -5.79 -5.30
CA MET A 140 -14.91 -4.64 -5.68
C MET A 140 -14.27 -3.80 -6.78
N ALA A 141 -15.07 -3.45 -7.78
CA ALA A 141 -14.72 -2.40 -8.73
C ALA A 141 -14.99 -1.03 -8.08
N VAL A 142 -13.96 -0.18 -7.99
CA VAL A 142 -14.06 1.17 -7.42
C VAL A 142 -13.82 2.18 -8.53
N ALA A 143 -14.65 3.22 -8.58
CA ALA A 143 -14.47 4.33 -9.50
C ALA A 143 -13.13 5.07 -9.25
N GLY A 144 -12.62 5.73 -10.28
CA GLY A 144 -11.41 6.55 -10.18
C GLY A 144 -11.49 7.57 -9.04
N PHE A 145 -10.35 7.86 -8.42
CA PHE A 145 -10.27 8.78 -7.29
C PHE A 145 -10.80 10.16 -7.69
N SER A 146 -11.76 10.68 -6.94
CA SER A 146 -12.39 11.98 -7.19
C SER A 146 -12.19 12.95 -6.03
N VAL A 147 -11.84 14.19 -6.33
CA VAL A 147 -11.58 15.26 -5.35
C VAL A 147 -12.37 16.50 -5.76
N PHE A 148 -13.28 16.96 -4.90
CA PHE A 148 -14.07 18.20 -5.11
C PHE A 148 -14.67 18.36 -6.53
N GLY A 149 -15.21 17.28 -7.11
CA GLY A 149 -15.82 17.27 -8.45
C GLY A 149 -14.86 16.97 -9.61
N TRP A 150 -13.54 16.98 -9.37
CA TRP A 150 -12.55 16.48 -10.33
C TRP A 150 -12.41 14.96 -10.20
N ARG A 151 -12.41 14.25 -11.33
CA ARG A 151 -12.20 12.80 -11.40
C ARG A 151 -10.87 12.49 -12.07
N ALA A 152 -10.07 11.62 -11.44
CA ALA A 152 -8.89 11.05 -12.05
C ALA A 152 -9.28 9.90 -12.98
N ASP A 153 -9.88 10.24 -14.12
CA ASP A 153 -10.30 9.26 -15.14
C ASP A 153 -9.14 8.85 -16.05
N ALA A 154 -8.16 9.73 -16.25
CA ALA A 154 -6.97 9.43 -17.04
C ALA A 154 -5.93 8.66 -16.22
N THR A 155 -5.26 7.69 -16.85
CA THR A 155 -4.17 6.89 -16.24
C THR A 155 -3.04 7.78 -15.70
N LEU A 156 -2.75 8.89 -16.40
CA LEU A 156 -1.80 9.90 -15.96
C LEU A 156 -2.23 10.58 -14.65
N ALA A 157 -3.52 10.94 -14.54
CA ALA A 157 -4.05 11.60 -13.36
C ALA A 157 -3.97 10.68 -12.13
N GLN A 158 -4.28 9.39 -12.30
CA GLN A 158 -4.13 8.38 -11.25
C GLN A 158 -2.67 8.21 -10.83
N ALA A 159 -1.75 8.11 -11.80
CA ALA A 159 -0.32 8.01 -11.52
C ALA A 159 0.21 9.23 -10.74
N LEU A 160 -0.24 10.44 -11.09
CA LEU A 160 0.13 11.67 -10.39
C LEU A 160 -0.41 11.71 -8.96
N VAL A 161 -1.66 11.28 -8.73
CA VAL A 161 -2.24 11.19 -7.38
C VAL A 161 -1.46 10.19 -6.53
N SER A 162 -1.16 9.00 -7.06
CA SER A 162 -0.37 7.99 -6.34
C SER A 162 1.06 8.47 -6.07
N LEU A 163 1.69 9.18 -7.03
CA LEU A 163 3.01 9.76 -6.85
C LEU A 163 3.02 10.86 -5.79
N GLY A 164 1.99 11.71 -5.77
CA GLY A 164 1.78 12.70 -4.72
C GLY A 164 1.61 12.05 -3.34
N ALA A 165 0.85 10.95 -3.26
CA ALA A 165 0.70 10.18 -2.03
C ALA A 165 2.02 9.56 -1.55
N LEU A 166 2.83 8.99 -2.46
CA LEU A 166 4.16 8.47 -2.14
C LEU A 166 5.10 9.59 -1.66
N ALA A 167 5.10 10.73 -2.33
CA ALA A 167 5.92 11.88 -1.93
C ALA A 167 5.51 12.39 -0.53
N ALA A 168 4.22 12.48 -0.25
CA ALA A 168 3.71 12.83 1.08
C ALA A 168 4.14 11.80 2.14
N ALA A 169 4.03 10.50 1.85
CA ALA A 169 4.49 9.44 2.74
C ALA A 169 5.99 9.53 3.02
N LEU A 170 6.81 9.75 1.99
CA LEU A 170 8.27 9.93 2.14
C LEU A 170 8.61 11.16 2.98
N LEU A 171 7.92 12.29 2.77
CA LEU A 171 8.13 13.51 3.55
C LEU A 171 7.74 13.33 5.02
N LEU A 172 6.67 12.57 5.30
CA LEU A 172 6.28 12.21 6.66
C LEU A 172 7.34 11.31 7.31
N CYS A 173 7.82 10.29 6.60
CA CYS A 173 8.87 9.40 7.10
C CYS A 173 10.21 10.11 7.31
N ALA A 174 10.57 11.05 6.43
CA ALA A 174 11.80 11.83 6.56
C ALA A 174 11.78 12.79 7.78
N ARG A 175 10.61 13.03 8.38
CA ARG A 175 10.44 13.85 9.58
C ARG A 175 10.39 13.05 10.89
N LEU A 176 10.37 11.71 10.82
CA LEU A 176 10.42 10.80 11.97
C LEU A 176 11.87 10.47 12.34
#